data_AF-A0A7X1ZLQ0-F1
#
_entry.id   AF-A0A7X1ZLQ0-F1
#
_cell.length_a   1.000
_cell.length_b   1.000
_cell.length_c   1.000
_cell.angle_alpha   90.00
_cell.angle_beta   90.00
_cell.angle_gamma   90.00
#
_symmetry.space_group_name_H-M   'P 1'
#
loop_
_entity.id
_entity.type
_entity.pdbx_description
1 polymer ?
#
loop_
_entity_poly.entity_id
_entity_poly.type
_entity_poly.pdbx_seq_one_letter_code
_entity_poly.pdbx_strand_id
1 'polypeptide(L)'
;MGDREKKKVYAKVSLPNKEGKKLSGNQILGILNQVCKRKSTIITDEFTGYNILRRTKHVHLVIDHTKGFVDDFVHTNNVESFWAILKRGVYGIYHHVSVKYLQAYVNEFCFRFNNKDNEDMFDLMLSQAVIA
;
A
#
# COMPACT_ATOMS: atom_id res chain seq x y z
N MET A 1 0.58 -1.81 0.82
CA MET A 1 1.63 -2.66 1.43
C MET A 1 2.92 -1.85 1.49
N GLY A 2 3.60 -1.78 2.63
CA GLY A 2 4.91 -1.10 2.74
C GLY A 2 6.02 -2.12 3.00
N ASP A 3 7.08 -2.07 2.21
CA ASP A 3 8.35 -2.76 2.46
C ASP A 3 9.25 -1.82 3.25
N ARG A 4 9.48 -2.16 4.53
CA ARG A 4 10.25 -1.33 5.45
C ARG A 4 11.74 -1.37 5.17
N GLU A 5 12.28 -2.50 4.75
CA GLU A 5 13.71 -2.66 4.42
C GLU A 5 14.07 -1.79 3.22
N LYS A 6 13.24 -1.83 2.18
CA LYS A 6 13.46 -1.04 0.95
C LYS A 6 12.92 0.38 1.05
N LYS A 7 12.20 0.73 2.12
CA LYS A 7 11.44 1.97 2.27
C LYS A 7 10.51 2.25 1.07
N LYS A 8 9.92 1.19 0.50
CA LYS A 8 9.03 1.28 -0.68
C LYS A 8 7.59 0.94 -0.33
N VAL A 9 6.65 1.59 -1.00
CA VAL A 9 5.22 1.31 -0.92
C VAL A 9 4.74 0.71 -2.24
N TYR A 10 3.88 -0.28 -2.10
CA TYR A 10 3.17 -0.96 -3.18
C TYR A 10 1.68 -0.88 -2.88
N ALA A 11 0.91 -0.26 -3.77
CA ALA A 11 -0.53 -0.13 -3.61
C ALA A 11 -1.26 -0.57 -4.88
N LYS A 12 -2.36 -1.31 -4.68
CA LYS A 12 -3.22 -1.82 -5.75
C LYS A 12 -4.67 -1.54 -5.40
N VAL A 13 -5.39 -1.00 -6.35
CA VAL A 13 -6.83 -0.77 -6.26
C VAL A 13 -7.52 -2.12 -6.41
N SER A 14 -8.26 -2.50 -5.37
CA SER A 14 -9.17 -3.65 -5.44
C SER A 14 -10.56 -3.11 -5.74
N LEU A 15 -11.12 -3.46 -6.89
CA LEU A 15 -12.52 -3.19 -7.19
C LEU A 15 -13.42 -4.16 -6.39
N PRO A 16 -14.64 -3.75 -6.03
CA PRO A 16 -15.60 -4.64 -5.39
C PRO A 16 -15.80 -5.92 -6.20
N ASN A 17 -15.95 -7.05 -5.52
CA ASN A 17 -16.33 -8.29 -6.21
C ASN A 17 -17.78 -8.20 -6.74
N LYS A 18 -18.23 -9.21 -7.50
CA LYS A 18 -19.61 -9.29 -8.04
C LYS A 18 -20.70 -9.20 -6.95
N GLU A 19 -20.34 -9.45 -5.69
CA GLU A 19 -21.22 -9.39 -4.51
C GLU A 19 -21.13 -8.03 -3.77
N GLY A 20 -20.38 -7.06 -4.31
CA GLY A 20 -20.20 -5.73 -3.71
C GLY A 20 -19.22 -5.66 -2.53
N LYS A 21 -18.56 -6.78 -2.17
CA LYS A 21 -17.57 -6.80 -1.10
C LYS A 21 -16.31 -6.07 -1.53
N LYS A 22 -15.99 -4.99 -0.79
CA LYS A 22 -14.92 -4.03 -1.12
C LYS A 22 -13.50 -4.62 -1.03
N LEU A 23 -13.27 -5.60 -0.13
CA LEU A 23 -11.98 -6.28 0.01
C LEU A 23 -12.16 -7.66 0.67
N SER A 24 -11.67 -8.72 0.02
CA SER A 24 -11.65 -10.09 0.55
C SER A 24 -10.25 -10.53 0.97
N GLY A 25 -10.15 -11.48 1.91
CA GLY A 25 -8.87 -12.07 2.30
C GLY A 25 -8.08 -12.65 1.11
N ASN A 26 -8.78 -13.25 0.14
CA ASN A 26 -8.13 -13.78 -1.07
C ASN A 26 -7.52 -12.69 -1.95
N GLN A 27 -8.17 -11.53 -2.08
CA GLN A 27 -7.60 -10.38 -2.79
C GLN A 27 -6.37 -9.84 -2.06
N ILE A 28 -6.42 -9.76 -0.73
CA ILE A 28 -5.26 -9.37 0.10
C ILE A 28 -4.11 -10.34 -0.13
N LEU A 29 -4.36 -11.65 -0.08
CA LEU A 29 -3.34 -12.67 -0.29
C LEU A 29 -2.75 -12.62 -1.71
N GLY A 30 -3.59 -12.38 -2.72
CA GLY A 30 -3.16 -12.21 -4.10
C GLY A 30 -2.18 -11.05 -4.28
N ILE A 31 -2.46 -9.89 -3.65
CA ILE A 31 -1.54 -8.74 -3.65
C ILE A 31 -0.27 -9.08 -2.86
N LEU A 32 -0.42 -9.73 -1.72
CA LEU A 32 0.69 -10.07 -0.84
C LEU A 32 1.72 -10.98 -1.53
N ASN A 33 1.26 -11.98 -2.27
CA ASN A 33 2.12 -12.89 -3.03
C ASN A 33 2.92 -12.22 -4.15
N GLN A 34 2.47 -11.06 -4.65
CA GLN A 34 3.18 -10.30 -5.70
C GLN A 34 4.33 -9.46 -5.14
N VAL A 35 4.21 -9.03 -3.88
CA VAL A 35 5.11 -8.03 -3.28
C VAL A 35 6.02 -8.64 -2.22
N CYS A 36 5.53 -9.65 -1.49
CA CYS A 36 6.16 -10.18 -0.30
C CYS A 36 7.02 -11.41 -0.62
N LYS A 37 8.25 -11.45 -0.10
CA LYS A 37 9.08 -12.65 -0.14
C LYS A 37 8.48 -13.77 0.72
N ARG A 38 8.85 -15.02 0.46
CA ARG A 38 8.43 -16.16 1.30
C ARG A 38 8.93 -15.97 2.73
N LYS A 39 8.08 -16.30 3.72
CA LYS A 39 8.38 -16.24 5.17
C LYS A 39 8.68 -14.84 5.73
N SER A 40 8.30 -13.75 5.05
CA SER A 40 8.41 -12.41 5.63
C SER A 40 7.50 -12.21 6.83
N THR A 41 7.87 -11.25 7.69
CA THR A 41 7.01 -10.70 8.74
C THR A 41 6.04 -9.67 8.16
N ILE A 42 4.75 -9.82 8.43
CA ILE A 42 3.68 -8.93 8.02
C ILE A 42 3.12 -8.28 9.27
N ILE A 43 3.05 -6.95 9.27
CA ILE A 43 2.47 -6.15 10.36
C ILE A 43 1.19 -5.51 9.83
N THR A 44 0.08 -5.70 10.54
CA THR A 44 -1.23 -5.11 10.18
C THR A 44 -1.91 -4.51 11.40
N ASP A 45 -2.99 -3.75 11.14
CA ASP A 45 -3.98 -3.41 12.15
C ASP A 45 -4.91 -4.62 12.45
N GLU A 46 -5.96 -4.36 13.22
CA GLU A 46 -6.95 -5.32 13.70
C GLU A 46 -8.04 -5.66 12.68
N PHE A 47 -7.92 -5.23 11.42
CA PHE A 47 -8.94 -5.52 10.42
C PHE A 47 -9.09 -7.02 10.15
N THR A 48 -10.30 -7.55 10.35
CA THR A 48 -10.61 -8.99 10.28
C THR A 48 -10.31 -9.62 8.92
N GLY A 49 -10.22 -8.83 7.84
CA GLY A 49 -9.79 -9.30 6.52
C GLY A 49 -8.38 -9.90 6.51
N TYR A 50 -7.52 -9.51 7.45
CA TYR A 50 -6.16 -10.06 7.60
C TYR A 50 -6.11 -11.41 8.30
N ASN A 51 -7.20 -11.93 8.86
CA ASN A 51 -7.22 -13.25 9.51
C ASN A 51 -6.80 -14.38 8.56
N ILE A 52 -6.92 -14.19 7.25
CA ILE A 52 -6.43 -15.14 6.25
C ILE A 52 -4.91 -15.38 6.36
N LEU A 53 -4.14 -14.41 6.87
CA LEU A 53 -2.68 -14.50 7.02
C LEU A 53 -2.27 -15.59 8.01
N ARG A 54 -3.13 -15.93 8.99
CA ARG A 54 -2.92 -17.05 9.91
C ARG A 54 -2.79 -18.40 9.20
N ARG A 55 -3.30 -18.51 7.97
CA ARG A 55 -3.22 -19.73 7.13
C ARG A 55 -1.97 -19.77 6.25
N THR A 56 -1.10 -18.77 6.34
CA THR A 56 0.10 -18.64 5.50
C THR A 56 1.37 -19.00 6.27
N LYS A 57 2.50 -19.10 5.57
CA LYS A 57 3.82 -19.34 6.20
C LYS A 57 4.51 -18.04 6.65
N HIS A 58 3.81 -16.92 6.67
CA HIS A 58 4.33 -15.64 7.10
C HIS A 58 4.18 -15.49 8.62
N VAL A 59 5.09 -14.72 9.23
CA VAL A 59 4.89 -14.27 10.61
C VAL A 59 3.91 -13.11 10.56
N HIS A 60 2.79 -13.19 11.25
CA HIS A 60 1.77 -12.14 11.28
C HIS A 60 1.72 -11.50 12.66
N LEU A 61 2.08 -10.21 12.71
CA LEU A 61 1.99 -9.36 13.90
C LEU A 61 0.86 -8.35 13.71
N VAL A 62 0.15 -8.06 14.79
CA VAL A 62 -1.00 -7.15 14.79
C VAL A 62 -0.75 -6.07 15.83
N ILE A 63 -0.87 -4.80 15.43
CA ILE A 63 -0.89 -3.68 16.36
C ILE A 63 -2.34 -3.40 16.77
N ASP A 64 -2.58 -3.38 18.08
CA ASP A 64 -3.88 -3.07 18.70
C ASP A 64 -3.96 -1.56 18.98
N HIS A 65 -4.69 -0.85 18.12
CA HIS A 65 -4.81 0.61 18.19
C HIS A 65 -5.69 1.09 19.35
N THR A 66 -6.36 0.18 20.07
CA THR A 66 -7.06 0.50 21.31
C THR A 66 -6.09 0.62 22.50
N LYS A 67 -4.93 -0.03 22.42
CA LYS A 67 -3.91 -0.05 23.47
C LYS A 67 -2.73 0.88 23.18
N GLY A 68 -2.40 1.10 21.92
CA GLY A 68 -1.33 2.00 21.53
C GLY A 68 -1.11 2.07 20.02
N PHE A 69 -0.37 3.08 19.58
CA PHE A 69 -0.07 3.29 18.15
C PHE A 69 1.28 2.69 17.71
N VAL A 70 2.13 2.32 18.68
CA VAL A 70 3.46 1.72 18.47
C VAL A 70 3.72 0.71 19.58
N ASP A 71 4.11 -0.51 19.20
CA ASP A 71 4.64 -1.52 20.11
C ASP A 71 6.01 -1.98 19.57
N ASP A 72 7.08 -1.36 20.08
CA ASP A 72 8.45 -1.52 19.57
C ASP A 72 8.52 -1.29 18.04
N PHE A 73 8.90 -2.30 17.25
CA PHE A 73 8.90 -2.21 15.79
C PHE A 73 7.52 -2.52 15.18
N VAL A 74 6.52 -2.94 15.94
CA VAL A 74 5.18 -3.29 15.45
C VAL A 74 4.29 -2.03 15.39
N HIS A 75 4.09 -1.52 14.16
CA HIS A 75 3.24 -0.35 13.89
C HIS A 75 2.86 -0.26 12.40
N THR A 76 1.89 0.57 12.03
CA THR A 76 1.44 0.76 10.63
C THR A 76 1.79 2.14 10.04
N ASN A 77 2.50 2.97 10.82
CA ASN A 77 2.80 4.38 10.52
C ASN A 77 3.36 4.66 9.12
N ASN A 78 4.24 3.80 8.58
CA ASN A 78 4.83 4.02 7.25
C ASN A 78 3.76 4.02 6.15
N VAL A 79 2.83 3.07 6.23
CA VAL A 79 1.75 2.93 5.25
C VAL A 79 0.69 4.01 5.47
N GLU A 80 0.40 4.37 6.72
CA GLU A 80 -0.50 5.48 7.05
C GLU A 80 0.00 6.83 6.53
N SER A 81 1.31 7.07 6.66
CA SER A 81 1.96 8.28 6.13
C SER A 81 1.77 8.40 4.62
N PHE A 82 1.92 7.29 3.88
CA PHE A 82 1.62 7.24 2.45
C PHE A 82 0.16 7.57 2.16
N TRP A 83 -0.79 6.96 2.88
CA TRP A 83 -2.21 7.25 2.68
C TRP A 83 -2.59 8.70 3.02
N ALA A 84 -1.94 9.30 4.01
CA ALA A 84 -2.13 10.72 4.35
C ALA A 84 -1.66 11.64 3.22
N ILE A 85 -0.57 11.32 2.54
CA ILE A 85 -0.09 12.06 1.36
C ILE A 85 -1.07 11.88 0.20
N LEU A 86 -1.43 10.63 -0.12
CA LEU A 86 -2.34 10.34 -1.23
C LEU A 86 -3.69 11.05 -1.06
N LYS A 87 -4.32 10.93 0.12
CA LYS A 87 -5.60 11.59 0.40
C LYS A 87 -5.51 13.11 0.24
N ARG A 88 -4.48 13.74 0.81
CA ARG A 88 -4.28 15.19 0.66
C ARG A 88 -4.05 15.60 -0.79
N GLY A 89 -3.29 14.83 -1.55
CA GLY A 89 -3.09 15.08 -2.98
C GLY A 89 -4.39 14.95 -3.77
N VAL A 90 -5.20 13.93 -3.48
CA VAL A 90 -6.54 13.76 -4.07
C VAL A 90 -7.43 14.98 -3.79
N TYR A 91 -7.50 15.43 -2.54
CA TYR A 91 -8.34 16.58 -2.17
C TYR A 91 -7.83 17.93 -2.69
N GLY A 92 -6.52 18.12 -2.77
CA GLY A 92 -5.93 19.42 -3.10
C GLY A 92 -5.65 19.64 -4.59
N ILE A 93 -5.32 18.59 -5.34
CA ILE A 93 -4.82 18.71 -6.73
C ILE A 93 -5.91 18.37 -7.75
N TYR A 94 -6.76 17.37 -7.46
CA TYR A 94 -7.72 16.87 -8.45
C TYR A 94 -9.13 17.38 -8.14
N HIS A 95 -9.74 18.07 -9.11
CA HIS A 95 -11.13 18.49 -9.00
C HIS A 95 -12.12 17.31 -9.09
N HIS A 96 -11.74 16.25 -9.83
CA HIS A 96 -12.54 15.04 -9.97
C HIS A 96 -11.66 13.83 -10.23
N VAL A 97 -11.89 12.74 -9.48
CA VAL A 97 -11.18 11.46 -9.64
C VAL A 97 -12.14 10.42 -10.21
N SER A 98 -11.83 9.91 -11.41
CA SER A 98 -12.59 8.81 -12.01
C SER A 98 -12.12 7.46 -11.48
N VAL A 99 -13.07 6.61 -11.09
CA VAL A 99 -12.82 5.21 -10.68
C VAL A 99 -12.09 4.44 -11.78
N LYS A 100 -12.36 4.75 -13.06
CA LYS A 100 -11.70 4.12 -14.22
C LYS A 100 -10.18 4.25 -14.18
N TYR A 101 -9.67 5.38 -13.69
CA TYR A 101 -8.24 5.69 -13.67
C TYR A 101 -7.65 5.63 -12.26
N LEU A 102 -8.39 5.10 -11.27
CA LEU A 102 -7.96 5.12 -9.87
C LEU A 102 -6.60 4.45 -9.65
N GLN A 103 -6.31 3.38 -10.37
CA GLN A 103 -5.01 2.73 -10.31
C GLN A 103 -3.88 3.61 -10.86
N ALA A 104 -4.14 4.42 -11.88
CA ALA A 104 -3.14 5.34 -12.44
C ALA A 104 -2.76 6.43 -11.43
N TYR A 105 -3.74 7.03 -10.75
CA TYR A 105 -3.47 7.97 -9.66
C TYR A 105 -2.66 7.30 -8.55
N VAL A 106 -3.07 6.11 -8.09
CA VAL A 106 -2.33 5.37 -7.05
C VAL A 106 -0.89 5.06 -7.49
N ASN A 107 -0.67 4.71 -8.76
CA ASN A 107 0.67 4.46 -9.31
C ASN A 107 1.55 5.71 -9.27
N GLU A 108 1.01 6.88 -9.65
CA GLU A 108 1.74 8.16 -9.56
C GLU A 108 2.18 8.44 -8.12
N PHE A 109 1.27 8.33 -7.15
CA PHE A 109 1.61 8.55 -5.74
C PHE A 109 2.62 7.51 -5.22
N CYS A 110 2.53 6.24 -5.65
CA CYS A 110 3.54 5.23 -5.32
C CYS A 110 4.91 5.60 -5.91
N PHE A 111 4.95 6.03 -7.17
CA PHE A 111 6.19 6.46 -7.82
C PHE A 111 6.82 7.63 -7.07
N ARG A 112 6.06 8.68 -6.79
CA ARG A 112 6.54 9.87 -6.07
C ARG A 112 7.02 9.53 -4.66
N PHE A 113 6.26 8.72 -3.92
CA PHE A 113 6.64 8.33 -2.57
C PHE A 113 7.93 7.48 -2.56
N ASN A 114 8.07 6.55 -3.50
CA ASN A 114 9.22 5.65 -3.58
C ASN A 114 10.49 6.31 -4.10
N ASN A 115 10.38 7.48 -4.74
CA ASN A 115 11.50 8.25 -5.29
C ASN A 115 11.63 9.62 -4.62
N LYS A 116 10.99 9.85 -3.46
CA LYS A 116 10.98 11.15 -2.78
C LYS A 116 12.38 11.66 -2.37
N ASP A 117 13.31 10.73 -2.18
CA ASP A 117 14.70 11.00 -1.79
C ASP A 117 15.65 10.92 -3.01
N ASN A 118 15.12 10.82 -4.24
CA ASN A 118 15.88 10.81 -5.48
C ASN A 118 15.90 12.23 -6.08
N GLU A 119 17.07 12.85 -6.11
CA GLU A 119 17.26 14.21 -6.67
C GLU A 119 16.95 14.26 -8.17
N ASP A 120 17.21 13.17 -8.90
CA ASP A 120 16.99 13.05 -10.34
C ASP A 120 15.63 12.42 -10.68
N MET A 121 14.64 12.50 -9.78
CA MET A 121 13.32 11.88 -9.96
C MET A 121 12.62 12.37 -11.26
N PHE A 122 12.85 13.62 -11.65
CA PHE A 122 12.30 14.17 -12.89
C PHE A 122 12.86 13.47 -14.12
N ASP A 123 14.19 13.33 -14.21
CA ASP A 123 14.84 12.66 -15.34
C ASP A 123 14.50 11.16 -15.38
N LEU A 124 14.38 10.53 -14.21
CA LEU A 124 13.89 9.16 -14.11
C LEU A 124 12.48 9.03 -14.72
N MET A 125 11.57 9.96 -14.39
CA MET A 125 10.21 9.97 -14.94
C MET A 125 10.22 10.14 -16.46
N LEU A 126 11.04 11.07 -16.98
CA LEU A 126 11.21 11.26 -18.42
C LEU A 126 11.70 9.99 -19.11
N SER A 127 12.71 9.32 -18.55
CA SER A 127 13.26 8.10 -19.15
C SER A 127 12.22 6.97 -19.27
N GLN A 128 11.30 6.88 -18.31
CA GLN A 128 10.23 5.89 -18.30
C GLN A 128 9.09 6.23 -19.25
N ALA A 129 8.88 7.52 -19.53
CA ALA A 129 7.86 7.97 -20.47
C ALA A 129 8.26 7.78 -21.94
N VAL A 130 9.56 7.89 -22.26
CA VAL A 130 10.07 7.75 -23.64
C VAL A 130 10.05 6.29 -24.14
N ILE A 131 10.05 5.32 -23.22
CA ILE A 131 10.10 3.88 -23.52
C ILE A 131 8.69 3.24 -23.53
N ALA A 132 7.64 4.02 -23.24
CA ALA A 132 6.26 3.56 -23.11
C ALA A 132 5.46 3.58 -24.42
#